data_AF-A0A4Q1SE01-F1
#
_entry.id   AF-A0A4Q1SE01-F1
#
_cell.length_a   1.000
_cell.length_b   1.000
_cell.length_c   1.000
_cell.angle_alpha   90.00
_cell.angle_beta   90.00
_cell.angle_gamma   90.00
#
_symmetry.space_group_name_H-M   'P 1'
#
loop_
_entity.id
_entity.type
_entity.pdbx_description
1 polymer ?
#
loop_
_entity_poly.entity_id
_entity_poly.type
_entity_poly.pdbx_seq_one_letter_code
_entity_poly.pdbx_strand_id
1 'polypeptide(L)'
;MLLEEPYGEFGFFNPTGHAAIYLSDVCAETPTRLRRCQPGETGVVLSRYHAVGGYDWLAVPLIPYLYAVDDPEQIPESADQKMVLRLRDRYRRHHLADIVPDDPKHEIPKGDWTQLVGESYDRRMYGFAVKTTEEQDGALIAEFNDRDNTSHFNLFFRNCANFSEGVINFYYPHAIHRNFIADAGLMTPKQAARSLNSYAKKHPEMDLRTFVIPQVPGSIRRSTPVDGVVESLVKSKKYVLPLAFLHPVVTGTLVAVYWGDGRFHPDPKSAVFEPTRDETPVSASTQTASSQPVNITATVVPVSTTSGEATIVRTTYQTGGQN
;
A
#
# COMPACT_ATOMS: atom_id res chain seq x y z
N MET A 1 9.36 -2.97 1.66
CA MET A 1 8.32 -2.72 2.69
C MET A 1 7.48 -1.52 2.31
N LEU A 2 6.16 -1.60 2.47
CA LEU A 2 5.21 -0.51 2.30
C LEU A 2 4.78 0.00 3.68
N LEU A 3 4.92 1.31 3.89
CA LEU A 3 4.35 2.04 5.02
C LEU A 3 3.11 2.77 4.55
N GLU A 4 1.97 2.44 5.11
CA GLU A 4 0.69 2.91 4.59
C GLU A 4 -0.03 3.80 5.59
N GLU A 5 -0.50 4.94 5.10
CA GLU A 5 -1.13 5.93 5.94
C GLU A 5 -2.44 5.42 6.59
N PRO A 6 -2.75 5.81 7.84
CA PRO A 6 -4.07 5.58 8.42
C PRO A 6 -5.16 6.32 7.62
N TYR A 7 -6.34 5.72 7.55
CA TYR A 7 -7.52 6.30 6.91
C TYR A 7 -8.81 5.99 7.68
N GLY A 8 -9.86 6.76 7.40
CA GLY A 8 -11.21 6.52 7.92
C GLY A 8 -11.31 6.61 9.46
N GLU A 9 -12.40 6.07 9.98
CA GLU A 9 -12.67 6.06 11.43
C GLU A 9 -11.68 5.16 12.18
N PHE A 10 -11.27 4.04 11.57
CA PHE A 10 -10.24 3.16 12.15
C PHE A 10 -8.90 3.89 12.31
N GLY A 11 -8.46 4.65 11.30
CA GLY A 11 -7.24 5.48 11.39
C GLY A 11 -7.33 6.63 12.40
N PHE A 12 -8.53 7.11 12.71
CA PHE A 12 -8.74 8.10 13.78
C PHE A 12 -8.47 7.52 15.17
N PHE A 13 -8.80 6.25 15.40
CA PHE A 13 -8.56 5.56 16.67
C PHE A 13 -7.20 4.84 16.71
N ASN A 14 -6.68 4.42 15.56
CA ASN A 14 -5.38 3.79 15.39
C ASN A 14 -4.55 4.49 14.30
N PRO A 15 -3.92 5.62 14.62
CA PRO A 15 -3.16 6.45 13.67
C PRO A 15 -1.79 5.86 13.29
N THR A 16 -1.49 4.61 13.66
CA THR A 16 -0.19 3.97 13.34
C THR A 16 -0.09 3.49 11.89
N GLY A 17 -1.20 3.51 11.13
CA GLY A 17 -1.23 3.05 9.74
C GLY A 17 -1.17 1.52 9.59
N HIS A 18 -0.75 1.06 8.41
CA HIS A 18 -0.52 -0.36 8.08
C HIS A 18 0.89 -0.57 7.53
N ALA A 19 1.41 -1.80 7.63
CA ALA A 19 2.70 -2.18 7.05
C ALA A 19 2.53 -3.49 6.27
N ALA A 20 3.03 -3.50 5.03
CA ALA A 20 3.03 -4.69 4.17
C ALA A 20 4.40 -4.89 3.52
N ILE A 21 4.64 -6.09 2.97
CA ILE A 21 5.85 -6.42 2.25
C ILE A 21 5.53 -6.68 0.79
N TYR A 22 6.01 -5.78 -0.07
CA TYR A 22 6.03 -6.01 -1.51
C TYR A 22 7.33 -6.75 -1.90
N LEU A 23 7.20 -7.85 -2.62
CA LEU A 23 8.27 -8.65 -3.22
C LEU A 23 8.09 -8.64 -4.74
N SER A 24 9.08 -8.16 -5.49
CA SER A 24 9.03 -8.05 -6.97
C SER A 24 9.15 -9.41 -7.66
N ASP A 25 9.97 -10.31 -7.12
CA ASP A 25 10.33 -11.59 -7.76
C ASP A 25 9.64 -12.82 -7.16
N VAL A 26 8.75 -12.59 -6.18
CA VAL A 26 7.90 -13.59 -5.55
C VAL A 26 6.45 -13.28 -5.88
N CYS A 27 5.70 -14.31 -6.30
CA CYS A 27 4.33 -14.21 -6.75
C CYS A 27 3.43 -15.18 -5.96
N ALA A 28 2.13 -14.89 -5.93
CA ALA A 28 1.14 -15.78 -5.34
C ALA A 28 0.83 -16.95 -6.30
N GLU A 29 0.90 -18.18 -5.80
CA GLU A 29 0.25 -19.34 -6.44
C GLU A 29 -1.22 -19.40 -6.03
N THR A 30 -1.48 -19.14 -4.75
CA THR A 30 -2.80 -18.90 -4.16
C THR A 30 -2.65 -17.80 -3.11
N PRO A 31 -3.73 -17.26 -2.52
CA PRO A 31 -3.59 -16.24 -1.48
C PRO A 31 -2.84 -16.70 -0.22
N THR A 32 -2.54 -18.00 -0.09
CA THR A 32 -1.84 -18.60 1.06
C THR A 32 -0.61 -19.41 0.65
N ARG A 33 -0.18 -19.32 -0.62
CA ARG A 33 0.98 -20.06 -1.14
C ARG A 33 1.79 -19.20 -2.10
N LEU A 34 3.11 -19.20 -1.91
CA LEU A 34 4.05 -18.42 -2.69
C LEU A 34 4.74 -19.28 -3.76
N ARG A 35 5.19 -18.62 -4.82
CA ARG A 35 6.02 -19.19 -5.88
C ARG A 35 6.92 -18.11 -6.46
N ARG A 36 7.85 -18.49 -7.34
CA ARG A 36 8.56 -17.51 -8.17
C ARG A 36 7.63 -16.85 -9.17
N CYS A 37 7.90 -15.60 -9.45
CA CYS A 37 7.26 -14.90 -10.55
C CYS A 37 7.69 -15.50 -11.89
N GLN A 38 6.74 -15.50 -12.82
CA GLN A 38 6.95 -15.72 -14.24
C GLN A 38 7.28 -14.39 -14.92
N PRO A 39 7.89 -14.41 -16.12
CA PRO A 39 8.12 -13.18 -16.88
C PRO A 39 6.84 -12.36 -17.08
N GLY A 40 6.90 -11.07 -16.74
CA GLY A 40 5.78 -10.12 -16.87
C GLY A 40 4.88 -10.02 -15.64
N GLU A 41 5.10 -10.82 -14.60
CA GLU A 41 4.38 -10.64 -13.34
C GLU A 41 4.99 -9.52 -12.49
N THR A 42 4.15 -8.84 -11.71
CA THR A 42 4.50 -7.65 -10.93
C THR A 42 4.73 -7.94 -9.45
N GLY A 43 4.92 -9.21 -9.09
CA GLY A 43 5.16 -9.61 -7.72
C GLY A 43 3.91 -9.66 -6.84
N VAL A 44 4.15 -9.73 -5.53
CA VAL A 44 3.12 -9.96 -4.52
C VAL A 44 3.30 -9.04 -3.31
N VAL A 45 2.17 -8.67 -2.70
CA VAL A 45 2.13 -8.00 -1.41
C VAL A 45 1.71 -9.01 -0.34
N LEU A 46 2.55 -9.15 0.67
CA LEU A 46 2.32 -9.98 1.85
C LEU A 46 2.00 -9.09 3.03
N SER A 47 0.96 -9.44 3.78
CA SER A 47 0.72 -8.83 5.08
C SER A 47 -0.07 -9.76 6.01
N ARG A 48 -0.09 -9.37 7.28
CA ARG A 48 -0.90 -9.97 8.32
C ARG A 48 -2.11 -9.07 8.61
N TYR A 49 -3.28 -9.66 8.58
CA TYR A 49 -4.56 -8.97 8.81
C TYR A 49 -5.25 -9.49 10.07
N HIS A 50 -6.14 -8.66 10.61
CA HIS A 50 -7.02 -9.06 11.69
C HIS A 50 -8.22 -9.83 11.11
N ALA A 51 -8.45 -11.05 11.60
CA ALA A 51 -9.67 -11.82 11.35
C ALA A 51 -10.08 -12.02 9.87
N VAL A 52 -9.13 -12.33 8.99
CA VAL A 52 -9.40 -12.65 7.57
C VAL A 52 -9.12 -14.13 7.30
N GLY A 53 -10.17 -14.90 7.01
CA GLY A 53 -10.08 -16.31 6.59
C GLY A 53 -9.41 -17.28 7.57
N GLY A 54 -9.06 -16.84 8.79
CA GLY A 54 -8.30 -17.63 9.76
C GLY A 54 -6.79 -17.73 9.47
N TYR A 55 -6.28 -17.00 8.48
CA TYR A 55 -4.88 -17.05 8.07
C TYR A 55 -3.99 -16.03 8.81
N ASP A 56 -2.75 -16.42 9.07
CA ASP A 56 -1.75 -15.56 9.73
C ASP A 56 -1.17 -14.52 8.78
N TRP A 57 -1.08 -14.85 7.50
CA TRP A 57 -0.67 -13.96 6.42
C TRP A 57 -1.41 -14.31 5.13
N LEU A 58 -1.56 -13.31 4.27
CA LEU A 58 -2.15 -13.46 2.95
C LEU A 58 -1.27 -12.79 1.90
N ALA A 59 -1.32 -13.36 0.70
CA ALA A 59 -0.60 -12.93 -0.48
C ALA A 59 -1.58 -12.40 -1.52
N VAL A 60 -1.41 -11.15 -1.93
CA VAL A 60 -2.24 -10.52 -2.96
C VAL A 60 -1.33 -9.96 -4.06
N PRO A 61 -1.57 -10.27 -5.35
CA PRO A 61 -0.79 -9.68 -6.43
C PRO A 61 -0.82 -8.15 -6.38
N LEU A 62 0.28 -7.50 -6.79
CA LEU A 62 0.47 -6.06 -6.58
C LEU A 62 -0.68 -5.20 -7.14
N ILE A 63 -1.11 -5.46 -8.38
CA ILE A 63 -2.13 -4.65 -9.04
C ILE A 63 -3.49 -4.71 -8.32
N PRO A 64 -4.04 -5.90 -7.99
CA PRO A 64 -5.20 -6.01 -7.12
C PRO A 64 -5.03 -5.41 -5.74
N TYR A 65 -3.86 -5.56 -5.11
CA TYR A 65 -3.58 -4.99 -3.81
C TYR A 65 -3.77 -3.47 -3.82
N LEU A 66 -3.25 -2.80 -4.84
CA LEU A 66 -3.32 -1.35 -4.97
C LEU A 66 -4.68 -0.87 -5.50
N TYR A 67 -5.28 -1.56 -6.46
CA TYR A 67 -6.38 -1.02 -7.28
C TYR A 67 -7.61 -1.94 -7.41
N ALA A 68 -7.63 -3.10 -6.76
CA ALA A 68 -8.75 -4.06 -6.80
C ALA A 68 -9.19 -4.47 -8.23
N VAL A 69 -8.25 -4.43 -9.17
CA VAL A 69 -8.42 -4.88 -10.57
C VAL A 69 -7.32 -5.85 -10.93
N ASP A 70 -7.58 -6.74 -11.87
CA ASP A 70 -6.60 -7.72 -12.36
C ASP A 70 -5.61 -7.11 -13.36
N ASP A 71 -6.09 -6.14 -14.15
CA ASP A 71 -5.37 -5.55 -15.27
C ASP A 71 -5.06 -4.08 -14.97
N PRO A 72 -3.79 -3.65 -15.09
CA PRO A 72 -3.43 -2.24 -14.93
C PRO A 72 -4.18 -1.28 -15.85
N GLU A 73 -4.62 -1.70 -17.04
CA GLU A 73 -5.42 -0.87 -17.94
C GLU A 73 -6.81 -0.54 -17.38
N GLN A 74 -7.26 -1.26 -16.35
CA GLN A 74 -8.53 -1.03 -15.66
C GLN A 74 -8.39 -0.12 -14.44
N ILE A 75 -7.19 0.39 -14.14
CA ILE A 75 -6.98 1.32 -13.03
C ILE A 75 -7.75 2.62 -13.32
N PRO A 76 -8.70 3.02 -12.46
CA PRO A 76 -9.47 4.23 -12.70
C PRO A 76 -8.62 5.49 -12.42
N GLU A 77 -8.76 6.52 -13.25
CA GLU A 77 -8.10 7.81 -13.05
C GLU A 77 -8.60 8.55 -11.79
N SER A 78 -9.84 8.27 -11.38
CA SER A 78 -10.49 8.86 -10.21
C SER A 78 -11.50 7.87 -9.63
N ALA A 79 -11.66 7.87 -8.30
CA ALA A 79 -12.52 6.92 -7.61
C ALA A 79 -13.48 7.60 -6.62
N ASP A 80 -14.67 7.02 -6.51
CA ASP A 80 -15.62 7.29 -5.42
C ASP A 80 -15.86 6.02 -4.60
N GLN A 81 -16.49 6.19 -3.45
CA GLN A 81 -16.70 5.10 -2.48
C GLN A 81 -17.53 3.94 -3.06
N LYS A 82 -18.52 4.24 -3.90
CA LYS A 82 -19.39 3.23 -4.53
C LYS A 82 -18.61 2.41 -5.57
N MET A 83 -17.77 3.08 -6.35
CA MET A 83 -16.88 2.44 -7.31
C MET A 83 -15.90 1.50 -6.61
N VAL A 84 -15.26 1.94 -5.54
CA VAL A 84 -14.29 1.14 -4.78
C VAL A 84 -14.94 -0.11 -4.19
N LEU A 85 -16.11 0.03 -3.55
CA LEU A 85 -16.85 -1.14 -3.04
C LEU A 85 -17.14 -2.16 -4.15
N ARG A 86 -17.56 -1.69 -5.33
CA ARG A 86 -17.86 -2.56 -6.47
C ARG A 86 -16.60 -3.27 -7.00
N LEU A 87 -15.48 -2.56 -7.12
CA LEU A 87 -14.22 -3.15 -7.60
C LEU A 87 -13.72 -4.22 -6.62
N ARG A 88 -13.70 -3.90 -5.32
CA ARG A 88 -13.33 -4.83 -4.24
C ARG A 88 -14.21 -6.08 -4.23
N ASP A 89 -15.54 -5.91 -4.29
CA ASP A 89 -16.46 -7.04 -4.26
C ASP A 89 -16.33 -7.92 -5.49
N ARG A 90 -16.17 -7.33 -6.68
CA ARG A 90 -15.92 -8.08 -7.92
C ARG A 90 -14.66 -8.94 -7.80
N TYR A 91 -13.54 -8.34 -7.36
CA TYR A 91 -12.29 -9.07 -7.18
C TYR A 91 -12.43 -10.18 -6.14
N ARG A 92 -13.03 -9.87 -4.98
CA ARG A 92 -13.27 -10.84 -3.90
C ARG A 92 -14.06 -12.04 -4.39
N ARG A 93 -15.18 -11.84 -5.09
CA ARG A 93 -16.01 -12.94 -5.60
C ARG A 93 -15.26 -13.83 -6.60
N HIS A 94 -14.34 -13.26 -7.37
CA HIS A 94 -13.60 -14.01 -8.37
C HIS A 94 -12.42 -14.79 -7.78
N HIS A 95 -11.71 -14.20 -6.82
CA HIS A 95 -10.39 -14.70 -6.38
C HIS A 95 -10.28 -15.03 -4.90
N LEU A 96 -11.17 -14.48 -4.06
CA LEU A 96 -11.08 -14.58 -2.60
C LEU A 96 -12.33 -15.20 -1.96
N ALA A 97 -13.25 -15.76 -2.75
CA ALA A 97 -14.52 -16.29 -2.24
C ALA A 97 -14.33 -17.40 -1.20
N ASP A 98 -13.28 -18.21 -1.34
CA ASP A 98 -12.96 -19.28 -0.38
C ASP A 98 -12.44 -18.76 0.97
N ILE A 99 -11.88 -17.54 0.98
CA ILE A 99 -11.26 -16.91 2.17
C ILE A 99 -12.23 -15.91 2.81
N VAL A 100 -13.00 -15.24 1.95
CA VAL A 100 -13.93 -14.16 2.29
C VAL A 100 -15.26 -14.46 1.58
N PRO A 101 -16.02 -15.46 2.07
CA PRO A 101 -17.31 -15.82 1.49
C PRO A 101 -18.32 -14.69 1.68
N ASP A 102 -19.41 -14.75 0.93
CA ASP A 102 -20.54 -13.84 1.15
C ASP A 102 -21.06 -13.95 2.58
N ASP A 103 -21.70 -12.89 3.06
CA ASP A 103 -22.42 -12.96 4.33
C ASP A 103 -23.64 -13.92 4.21
N PRO A 104 -24.30 -14.27 5.33
CA PRO A 104 -25.47 -15.16 5.29
C PRO A 104 -26.65 -14.66 4.43
N LYS A 105 -26.65 -13.38 4.03
CA LYS A 105 -27.65 -12.76 3.15
C LYS A 105 -27.20 -12.72 1.68
N HIS A 106 -26.04 -13.31 1.35
CA HIS A 106 -25.41 -13.22 0.03
C HIS A 106 -24.98 -11.80 -0.36
N GLU A 107 -24.79 -10.92 0.64
CA GLU A 107 -24.32 -9.56 0.47
C GLU A 107 -22.80 -9.47 0.64
N ILE A 108 -22.25 -8.28 0.39
CA ILE A 108 -20.83 -7.98 0.62
C ILE A 108 -20.54 -8.17 2.11
N PRO A 109 -19.62 -9.07 2.48
CA PRO A 109 -19.30 -9.30 3.88
C PRO A 109 -18.68 -8.05 4.51
N LYS A 110 -18.96 -7.83 5.79
CA LYS A 110 -18.25 -6.81 6.59
C LYS A 110 -16.91 -7.37 7.08
N GLY A 111 -15.99 -6.49 7.45
CA GLY A 111 -14.75 -6.86 8.12
C GLY A 111 -13.51 -6.29 7.45
N ASP A 112 -12.36 -6.71 7.94
CA ASP A 112 -11.05 -6.14 7.57
C ASP A 112 -10.53 -6.62 6.21
N TRP A 113 -11.24 -7.51 5.53
CA TRP A 113 -10.85 -8.03 4.22
C TRP A 113 -10.73 -6.93 3.15
N THR A 114 -11.41 -5.79 3.32
CA THR A 114 -11.26 -4.66 2.40
C THR A 114 -9.84 -4.09 2.39
N GLN A 115 -9.03 -4.40 3.40
CA GLN A 115 -7.61 -4.03 3.47
C GLN A 115 -6.70 -4.91 2.60
N LEU A 116 -7.24 -5.97 1.97
CA LEU A 116 -6.49 -6.86 1.09
C LEU A 116 -6.31 -6.28 -0.31
N VAL A 117 -7.22 -5.40 -0.75
CA VAL A 117 -7.33 -4.98 -2.14
C VAL A 117 -7.81 -3.55 -2.26
N GLY A 118 -7.26 -2.81 -3.21
CA GLY A 118 -7.64 -1.41 -3.45
C GLY A 118 -7.08 -0.42 -2.43
N GLU A 119 -5.95 -0.70 -1.79
CA GLU A 119 -5.42 0.16 -0.72
C GLU A 119 -5.06 1.57 -1.21
N SER A 120 -4.71 1.74 -2.49
CA SER A 120 -4.42 3.08 -3.05
C SER A 120 -5.66 3.95 -3.17
N TYR A 121 -6.88 3.42 -3.02
CA TYR A 121 -8.08 4.27 -2.98
C TYR A 121 -8.23 5.00 -1.65
N ASP A 122 -7.81 4.36 -0.56
CA ASP A 122 -8.06 4.86 0.79
C ASP A 122 -6.84 5.60 1.37
N ARG A 123 -5.63 5.28 0.89
CA ARG A 123 -4.39 5.77 1.51
C ARG A 123 -3.22 5.94 0.56
N ARG A 124 -2.37 6.91 0.92
CA ARG A 124 -1.02 7.05 0.36
C ARG A 124 -0.10 6.03 1.04
N MET A 125 0.86 5.52 0.28
CA MET A 125 1.86 4.58 0.78
C MET A 125 3.27 5.06 0.44
N TYR A 126 4.22 4.71 1.30
CA TYR A 126 5.64 4.96 1.13
C TYR A 126 6.37 3.63 1.06
N GLY A 127 7.06 3.38 -0.05
CA GLY A 127 7.88 2.20 -0.26
C GLY A 127 9.30 2.40 0.22
N PHE A 128 9.84 1.39 0.87
CA PHE A 128 11.24 1.23 1.27
C PHE A 128 11.74 -0.05 0.60
N ALA A 129 12.39 0.10 -0.56
CA ALA A 129 12.91 -0.99 -1.36
C ALA A 129 14.38 -1.26 -1.02
N VAL A 130 14.70 -2.53 -0.83
CA VAL A 130 16.05 -3.02 -0.54
C VAL A 130 16.33 -4.17 -1.50
N LYS A 131 17.58 -4.39 -1.87
CA LYS A 131 17.94 -5.51 -2.75
C LYS A 131 17.78 -6.85 -2.03
N THR A 132 17.39 -7.89 -2.75
CA THR A 132 17.45 -9.29 -2.32
C THR A 132 18.17 -10.10 -3.40
N THR A 133 18.47 -11.35 -3.08
CA THR A 133 19.03 -12.32 -4.03
C THR A 133 17.98 -13.36 -4.37
N GLU A 134 18.13 -14.00 -5.53
CA GLU A 134 17.26 -15.10 -5.90
C GLU A 134 17.27 -16.17 -4.80
N GLU A 135 18.43 -16.58 -4.29
CA GLU A 135 18.53 -17.62 -3.26
C GLU A 135 17.74 -17.26 -1.99
N GLN A 136 17.78 -15.99 -1.55
CA GLN A 136 17.03 -15.53 -0.39
C GLN A 136 15.51 -15.59 -0.62
N ASP A 137 15.03 -15.18 -1.80
CA ASP A 137 13.62 -15.25 -2.13
C ASP A 137 13.12 -16.70 -2.23
N GLY A 138 13.97 -17.61 -2.72
CA GLY A 138 13.70 -19.04 -2.72
C GLY A 138 13.56 -19.61 -1.31
N ALA A 139 14.44 -19.19 -0.39
CA ALA A 139 14.37 -19.56 1.01
C ALA A 139 13.12 -18.99 1.69
N LEU A 140 12.73 -17.75 1.39
CA LEU A 140 11.50 -17.16 1.92
C LEU A 140 10.27 -17.95 1.45
N ILE A 141 10.19 -18.29 0.16
CA ILE A 141 9.08 -19.09 -0.41
C ILE A 141 8.98 -20.43 0.32
N ALA A 142 10.11 -21.13 0.48
CA ALA A 142 10.14 -22.42 1.18
C ALA A 142 9.65 -22.27 2.63
N GLU A 143 10.15 -21.29 3.36
CA GLU A 143 9.78 -21.04 4.76
C GLU A 143 8.29 -20.74 4.92
N PHE A 144 7.72 -19.94 4.02
CA PHE A 144 6.31 -19.55 4.10
C PHE A 144 5.37 -20.69 3.68
N ASN A 145 5.78 -21.52 2.71
CA ASN A 145 4.97 -22.63 2.23
C ASN A 145 5.02 -23.87 3.14
N ASP A 146 6.05 -24.02 3.97
CA ASP A 146 6.21 -25.16 4.90
C ASP A 146 5.50 -24.95 6.24
N ARG A 147 5.26 -23.68 6.63
CA ARG A 147 4.65 -23.33 7.92
C ARG A 147 3.13 -23.44 7.92
N ASP A 148 2.57 -23.83 9.07
CA ASP A 148 1.15 -23.70 9.35
C ASP A 148 0.72 -22.22 9.34
N ASN A 149 -0.06 -21.83 8.33
CA ASN A 149 -0.56 -20.46 8.17
C ASN A 149 -1.86 -20.24 8.95
N THR A 150 -1.81 -20.31 10.29
CA THR A 150 -2.97 -20.10 11.17
C THR A 150 -2.86 -18.83 12.00
N SER A 151 -3.89 -18.00 11.95
CA SER A 151 -3.89 -16.69 12.60
C SER A 151 -3.81 -16.77 14.12
N HIS A 152 -2.88 -15.99 14.69
CA HIS A 152 -2.88 -15.65 16.11
C HIS A 152 -2.74 -14.14 16.29
N PHE A 153 -3.45 -13.38 15.45
CA PHE A 153 -3.33 -11.92 15.42
C PHE A 153 -3.49 -11.31 16.82
N ASN A 154 -2.60 -10.39 17.15
CA ASN A 154 -2.68 -9.56 18.34
C ASN A 154 -2.22 -8.15 17.99
N LEU A 155 -3.07 -7.15 18.25
CA LEU A 155 -2.80 -5.77 17.86
C LEU A 155 -1.48 -5.23 18.42
N PHE A 156 -1.07 -5.66 19.62
CA PHE A 156 0.13 -5.16 20.30
C PHE A 156 1.39 -5.96 19.96
N PHE A 157 1.26 -7.28 19.82
CA PHE A 157 2.42 -8.17 19.77
C PHE A 157 2.54 -9.05 18.53
N ARG A 158 1.48 -9.18 17.73
CA ARG A 158 1.42 -10.04 16.54
C ARG A 158 0.55 -9.39 15.47
N ASN A 159 1.00 -8.24 15.00
CA ASN A 159 0.32 -7.39 14.02
C ASN A 159 1.08 -7.34 12.67
N CYS A 160 0.65 -6.45 11.78
CA CYS A 160 1.25 -6.21 10.46
C CYS A 160 2.70 -5.68 10.52
N ALA A 161 3.04 -4.87 11.53
CA ALA A 161 4.39 -4.34 11.70
C ALA A 161 5.35 -5.40 12.24
N ASN A 162 4.89 -6.27 13.15
CA ASN A 162 5.67 -7.44 13.57
C ASN A 162 5.85 -8.47 12.44
N PHE A 163 4.86 -8.61 11.56
CA PHE A 163 5.01 -9.42 10.36
C PHE A 163 6.10 -8.84 9.44
N SER A 164 6.01 -7.53 9.13
CA SER A 164 7.02 -6.83 8.33
C SER A 164 8.42 -6.90 8.94
N GLU A 165 8.54 -6.78 10.27
CA GLU A 165 9.78 -7.01 11.01
C GLU A 165 10.35 -8.41 10.73
N GLY A 166 9.53 -9.46 10.86
CA GLY A 166 9.96 -10.83 10.64
C GLY A 166 10.49 -11.08 9.22
N VAL A 167 9.77 -10.56 8.21
CA VAL A 167 10.19 -10.73 6.80
C VAL A 167 11.44 -9.91 6.50
N ILE A 168 11.52 -8.64 6.90
CA ILE A 168 12.72 -7.83 6.64
C ILE A 168 13.93 -8.39 7.38
N ASN A 169 13.77 -8.85 8.62
CA ASN A 169 14.86 -9.45 9.39
C ASN A 169 15.27 -10.83 8.86
N PHE A 170 14.42 -11.53 8.09
CA PHE A 170 14.81 -12.72 7.36
C PHE A 170 15.88 -12.40 6.29
N TYR A 171 15.69 -11.31 5.56
CA TYR A 171 16.67 -10.86 4.54
C TYR A 171 17.87 -10.11 5.15
N TYR A 172 17.60 -9.27 6.14
CA TYR A 172 18.55 -8.36 6.78
C TYR A 172 18.46 -8.46 8.30
N PRO A 173 19.19 -9.39 8.92
CA PRO A 173 19.09 -9.64 10.36
C PRO A 173 19.22 -8.36 11.20
N HIS A 174 18.26 -8.16 12.10
CA HIS A 174 18.19 -7.01 13.02
C HIS A 174 18.00 -5.63 12.38
N ALA A 175 17.61 -5.55 11.10
CA ALA A 175 17.32 -4.27 10.45
C ALA A 175 16.11 -3.54 11.06
N ILE A 176 15.11 -4.30 11.50
CA ILE A 176 13.93 -3.79 12.17
C ILE A 176 13.89 -4.28 13.61
N HIS A 177 13.74 -3.35 14.55
CA HIS A 177 13.53 -3.67 15.96
C HIS A 177 12.55 -2.69 16.61
N ARG A 178 11.92 -3.15 17.69
CA ARG A 178 11.01 -2.32 18.50
C ARG A 178 11.75 -1.17 19.16
N ASN A 179 11.01 -0.10 19.46
CA ASN A 179 11.50 1.01 20.27
C ASN A 179 10.68 1.08 21.58
N PHE A 180 11.35 0.83 22.69
CA PHE A 180 10.71 0.83 24.01
C PHE A 180 10.30 2.22 24.50
N ILE A 181 10.89 3.28 23.94
CA ILE A 181 10.68 4.66 24.38
C ILE A 181 9.62 5.35 23.52
N ALA A 182 9.81 5.37 22.20
CA ALA A 182 8.94 6.11 21.28
C ALA A 182 7.58 5.43 21.02
N ASP A 183 7.55 4.10 21.09
CA ASP A 183 6.36 3.29 20.79
C ASP A 183 5.90 2.45 21.98
N ALA A 184 6.35 2.80 23.19
CA ALA A 184 6.03 2.08 24.43
C ALA A 184 6.28 0.55 24.36
N GLY A 185 7.28 0.13 23.58
CA GLY A 185 7.62 -1.28 23.40
C GLY A 185 6.75 -2.02 22.38
N LEU A 186 5.86 -1.33 21.67
CA LEU A 186 5.06 -1.87 20.58
C LEU A 186 5.84 -1.78 19.26
N MET A 187 5.60 -2.73 18.36
CA MET A 187 6.04 -2.59 16.97
C MET A 187 4.96 -1.86 16.18
N THR A 188 5.29 -0.67 15.67
CA THR A 188 4.41 0.13 14.80
C THR A 188 4.98 0.19 13.37
N PRO A 189 4.13 0.38 12.34
CA PRO A 189 4.60 0.61 10.98
C PRO A 189 5.63 1.74 10.87
N LYS A 190 5.42 2.83 11.62
CA LYS A 190 6.38 3.94 11.68
C LYS A 190 7.73 3.52 12.25
N GLN A 191 7.74 2.76 13.34
CA GLN A 191 8.97 2.26 13.94
C GLN A 191 9.70 1.31 13.01
N ALA A 192 8.98 0.43 12.31
CA ALA A 192 9.55 -0.45 11.30
C ALA A 192 10.29 0.34 10.22
N ALA A 193 9.66 1.39 9.68
CA ALA A 193 10.28 2.26 8.67
C ALA A 193 11.47 3.06 9.21
N ARG A 194 11.35 3.60 10.43
CA ARG A 194 12.45 4.34 11.09
C ARG A 194 13.66 3.46 11.37
N SER A 195 13.43 2.24 11.87
CA SER A 195 14.48 1.27 12.14
C SER A 195 15.20 0.89 10.84
N LEU A 196 14.45 0.53 9.80
CA LEU A 196 15.00 0.17 8.50
C LEU A 196 15.84 1.31 7.89
N ASN A 197 15.33 2.55 7.91
CA ASN A 197 16.08 3.70 7.42
C ASN A 197 17.35 3.97 8.25
N SER A 198 17.29 3.74 9.56
CA SER A 198 18.44 3.92 10.46
C SER A 198 19.50 2.83 10.24
N TYR A 199 19.07 1.60 9.97
CA TYR A 199 19.93 0.48 9.64
C TYR A 199 20.63 0.70 8.29
N ALA A 200 19.87 1.06 7.24
CA ALA A 200 20.43 1.33 5.91
C ALA A 200 21.50 2.43 5.88
N LYS A 201 21.43 3.44 6.77
CA LYS A 201 22.49 4.45 6.91
C LYS A 201 23.85 3.87 7.34
N LYS A 202 23.84 2.74 8.03
CA LYS A 202 25.04 2.00 8.47
C LYS A 202 25.40 0.86 7.50
N HIS A 203 24.47 0.51 6.62
CA HIS A 203 24.53 -0.62 5.69
C HIS A 203 24.25 -0.15 4.25
N PRO A 204 25.15 0.66 3.64
CA PRO A 204 24.95 1.20 2.29
C PRO A 204 24.84 0.12 1.21
N GLU A 205 25.34 -1.09 1.46
CA GLU A 205 25.23 -2.26 0.59
C GLU A 205 23.78 -2.67 0.29
N MET A 206 22.82 -2.29 1.14
CA MET A 206 21.39 -2.59 0.96
C MET A 206 20.77 -1.87 -0.24
N ASP A 207 21.40 -0.79 -0.71
CA ASP A 207 20.87 0.09 -1.77
C ASP A 207 19.42 0.49 -1.49
N LEU A 208 19.15 1.02 -0.28
CA LEU A 208 17.82 1.42 0.14
C LEU A 208 17.29 2.54 -0.77
N ARG A 209 16.18 2.28 -1.44
CA ARG A 209 15.44 3.26 -2.26
C ARG A 209 14.07 3.54 -1.67
N THR A 210 13.61 4.78 -1.80
CA THR A 210 12.28 5.18 -1.36
C THR A 210 11.41 5.63 -2.53
N PHE A 211 10.14 5.24 -2.49
CA PHE A 211 9.15 5.64 -3.49
C PHE A 211 7.80 5.93 -2.82
N VAL A 212 6.89 6.57 -3.57
CA VAL A 212 5.55 6.91 -3.11
C VAL A 212 4.53 6.28 -4.04
N ILE A 213 3.53 5.61 -3.46
CA ILE A 213 2.31 5.22 -4.16
C ILE A 213 1.23 6.25 -3.76
N PRO A 214 0.79 7.13 -4.67
CA PRO A 214 -0.20 8.14 -4.35
C PRO A 214 -1.56 7.48 -4.12
N GLN A 215 -2.34 8.04 -3.19
CA GLN A 215 -3.76 7.70 -3.12
C GLN A 215 -4.45 8.25 -4.37
N VAL A 216 -5.25 7.40 -5.02
CA VAL A 216 -6.02 7.70 -6.24
C VAL A 216 -6.87 8.96 -6.03
N PRO A 217 -6.91 9.88 -7.01
CA PRO A 217 -7.77 11.07 -6.94
C PRO A 217 -9.26 10.72 -6.83
N GLY A 218 -10.08 11.66 -6.39
CA GLY A 218 -11.54 11.51 -6.41
C GLY A 218 -12.23 12.09 -5.19
N SER A 219 -13.41 11.56 -4.86
CA SER A 219 -14.26 12.05 -3.76
C SER A 219 -13.99 11.37 -2.41
N ILE A 220 -13.10 10.37 -2.40
CA ILE A 220 -12.68 9.66 -1.19
C ILE A 220 -11.81 10.58 -0.32
N ARG A 221 -12.05 10.55 0.99
CA ARG A 221 -11.28 11.35 1.96
C ARG A 221 -9.80 10.98 1.90
N ARG A 222 -8.93 11.98 1.95
CA ARG A 222 -7.49 11.79 1.97
C ARG A 222 -7.02 11.15 3.28
N SER A 223 -6.05 10.26 3.18
CA SER A 223 -5.34 9.70 4.33
C SER A 223 -4.54 10.78 5.08
N THR A 224 -4.14 10.44 6.31
CA THR A 224 -3.35 11.32 7.17
C THR A 224 -1.97 10.74 7.41
N PRO A 225 -0.93 11.56 7.64
CA PRO A 225 0.41 11.05 7.93
C PRO A 225 0.45 10.04 9.08
N VAL A 226 1.41 9.11 9.02
CA VAL A 226 1.59 8.08 10.05
C VAL A 226 2.21 8.65 11.32
N ASP A 227 1.57 8.39 12.47
CA ASP A 227 2.06 8.75 13.80
C ASP A 227 2.50 7.51 14.60
N GLY A 228 3.53 7.66 15.43
CA GLY A 228 3.93 6.63 16.41
C GLY A 228 3.06 6.72 17.67
N VAL A 229 3.07 5.70 18.54
CA VAL A 229 2.11 5.63 19.67
C VAL A 229 2.17 6.86 20.58
N VAL A 230 3.37 7.29 20.99
CA VAL A 230 3.54 8.48 21.84
C VAL A 230 3.10 9.76 21.12
N GLU A 231 3.41 9.90 19.83
CA GLU A 231 3.00 11.04 19.01
C GLU A 231 1.47 11.12 18.87
N SER A 232 0.80 9.99 18.67
CA SER A 232 -0.65 9.89 18.62
C SER A 232 -1.31 10.28 19.93
N LEU A 233 -0.76 9.84 21.07
CA LEU A 233 -1.22 10.21 22.40
C LEU A 233 -1.07 11.71 22.66
N VAL A 234 0.08 12.28 22.29
CA VAL A 234 0.39 13.71 22.49
C VAL A 234 -0.46 14.61 21.57
N LYS A 235 -0.65 14.23 20.29
CA LYS A 235 -1.45 15.01 19.34
C LYS A 235 -2.96 14.95 19.61
N SER A 236 -3.44 13.89 20.24
CA SER A 236 -4.87 13.73 20.51
C SER A 236 -5.31 14.50 21.76
N LYS A 237 -6.01 15.62 21.56
CA LYS A 237 -6.63 16.40 22.64
C LYS A 237 -7.51 15.55 23.56
N LYS A 238 -8.16 14.52 23.01
CA LYS A 238 -9.02 13.58 23.74
C LYS A 238 -8.25 12.77 24.78
N TYR A 239 -7.00 12.42 24.51
CA TYR A 239 -6.17 11.60 25.40
C TYR A 239 -5.23 12.45 26.24
N VAL A 240 -4.58 13.47 25.65
CA VAL A 240 -3.60 14.30 26.36
C VAL A 240 -4.21 15.19 27.43
N LEU A 241 -5.45 15.70 27.26
CA LEU A 241 -6.06 16.59 28.26
C LEU A 241 -6.46 15.84 29.54
N PRO A 242 -7.17 14.69 29.49
CA PRO A 242 -7.38 13.88 30.68
C PRO A 242 -6.09 13.38 31.31
N LEU A 243 -5.09 12.99 30.50
CA LEU A 243 -3.81 12.51 31.01
C LEU A 243 -3.01 13.63 31.69
N ALA A 244 -3.01 14.85 31.13
CA ALA A 244 -2.37 16.01 31.74
C ALA A 244 -2.98 16.35 33.11
N PHE A 245 -4.30 16.19 33.22
CA PHE A 245 -5.03 16.44 34.47
C PHE A 245 -4.76 15.36 35.53
N LEU A 246 -4.82 14.08 35.15
CA LEU A 246 -4.69 12.96 36.08
C LEU A 246 -3.22 12.64 36.42
N HIS A 247 -2.33 12.77 35.43
CA HIS A 247 -0.92 12.40 35.50
C HIS A 247 -0.02 13.44 34.79
N PRO A 248 0.17 14.62 35.40
CA PRO A 248 0.92 15.73 34.78
C PRO A 248 2.39 15.40 34.52
N VAL A 249 3.05 14.65 35.42
CA VAL A 249 4.45 14.23 35.24
C VAL A 249 4.59 13.28 34.05
N VAL A 250 3.73 12.26 33.96
CA VAL A 250 3.72 11.30 32.84
C VAL A 250 3.48 12.04 31.52
N THR A 251 2.53 12.97 31.50
CA THR A 251 2.24 13.77 30.31
C THR A 251 3.42 14.66 29.91
N GLY A 252 4.06 15.31 30.87
CA GLY A 252 5.28 16.10 30.64
C GLY A 252 6.41 15.27 30.03
N THR A 253 6.62 14.04 30.53
CA THR A 253 7.59 13.10 29.97
C THR A 253 7.24 12.70 28.53
N LEU A 254 5.98 12.35 28.25
CA LEU A 254 5.54 11.99 26.90
C LEU A 254 5.72 13.15 25.90
N VAL A 255 5.41 14.38 26.32
CA VAL A 255 5.62 15.59 25.49
C VAL A 255 7.12 15.83 25.25
N ALA A 256 7.97 15.66 26.26
CA ALA A 256 9.41 15.78 26.12
C ALA A 256 9.99 14.71 25.17
N VAL A 257 9.52 13.45 25.28
CA VAL A 257 9.90 12.36 24.36
C VAL A 257 9.44 12.68 22.93
N TYR A 258 8.21 13.16 22.73
CA TYR A 258 7.72 13.58 21.41
C TYR A 258 8.61 14.66 20.77
N TRP A 259 9.08 15.64 21.55
CA TRP A 259 10.00 16.65 21.03
C TRP A 259 11.39 16.10 20.71
N GLY A 260 11.89 15.15 21.50
CA GLY A 260 13.22 14.55 21.31
C GLY A 260 13.30 13.49 20.22
N ASP A 261 12.22 12.75 19.98
CA ASP A 261 12.21 11.59 19.07
C ASP A 261 12.13 11.99 17.58
N GLY A 262 11.83 13.26 17.28
CA GLY A 262 11.88 13.81 15.93
C GLY A 262 10.73 13.36 15.02
N ARG A 263 10.42 14.17 14.00
CA ARG A 263 9.35 13.87 13.04
C ARG A 263 9.88 12.97 11.92
N PHE A 264 9.28 11.80 11.76
CA PHE A 264 9.52 10.99 10.57
C PHE A 264 8.84 11.63 9.36
N HIS A 265 9.65 12.05 8.39
CA HIS A 265 9.17 12.44 7.08
C HIS A 265 9.78 11.48 6.07
N PRO A 266 8.96 10.75 5.30
CA PRO A 266 9.44 10.05 4.12
C PRO A 266 10.15 11.03 3.18
N ASP A 267 11.17 10.57 2.45
CA ASP A 267 12.02 11.45 1.64
C ASP A 267 11.17 12.29 0.66
N PRO A 268 11.20 13.62 0.74
CA PRO A 268 10.43 14.50 -0.16
C PRO A 268 10.82 14.38 -1.63
N LYS A 269 11.96 13.74 -1.95
CA LYS A 269 12.42 13.46 -3.32
C LYS A 269 12.04 12.06 -3.81
N SER A 270 11.25 11.31 -3.04
CA SER A 270 10.84 9.95 -3.41
C SER A 270 10.15 9.96 -4.77
N ALA A 271 10.58 9.06 -5.63
CA ALA A 271 9.98 8.88 -6.94
C ALA A 271 8.55 8.31 -6.82
N VAL A 272 7.71 8.64 -7.79
CA VAL A 272 6.34 8.10 -7.85
C VAL A 272 6.41 6.70 -8.45
N PHE A 273 5.77 5.74 -7.80
CA PHE A 273 5.67 4.38 -8.30
C PHE A 273 4.70 4.31 -9.47
N GLU A 274 5.15 3.80 -10.62
CA GLU A 274 4.31 3.50 -11.77
C GLU A 274 4.11 1.98 -11.87
N PRO A 275 2.87 1.46 -11.77
CA PRO A 275 2.61 0.01 -11.77
C PRO A 275 2.88 -0.70 -13.11
N THR A 276 3.13 0.03 -14.19
CA THR A 276 3.08 -0.46 -15.59
C THR A 276 4.34 -0.26 -16.41
N ARG A 277 5.43 0.26 -15.83
CA ARG A 277 6.69 0.45 -16.57
C ARG A 277 7.86 -0.12 -15.78
N ASP A 278 8.64 -0.94 -16.47
CA ASP A 278 9.90 -1.55 -16.04
C ASP A 278 10.59 -0.77 -14.91
N GLU A 279 10.48 -1.31 -13.69
CA GLU A 279 11.24 -1.13 -12.43
C GLU A 279 12.09 0.14 -12.19
N THR A 280 11.78 1.26 -12.81
CA THR A 280 12.52 2.51 -12.64
C THR A 280 11.60 3.61 -12.12
N PRO A 281 11.73 3.95 -10.83
CA PRO A 281 10.98 5.05 -10.25
C PRO A 281 11.30 6.37 -10.98
N VAL A 282 10.28 7.05 -11.51
CA VAL A 282 10.44 8.35 -12.18
C VAL A 282 10.64 9.44 -11.12
N SER A 283 11.77 10.17 -11.22
CA SER A 283 12.07 11.27 -10.30
C SER A 283 11.01 12.37 -10.38
N ALA A 284 10.53 12.82 -9.21
CA ALA A 284 9.40 13.73 -9.05
C ALA A 284 9.62 15.18 -9.58
N SER A 285 10.66 15.44 -10.37
CA SER A 285 11.04 16.78 -10.85
C SER A 285 10.58 17.10 -12.29
N THR A 286 9.67 16.33 -12.88
CA THR A 286 9.17 16.61 -14.26
C THR A 286 7.66 16.60 -14.37
N GLN A 287 6.96 17.19 -13.40
CA GLN A 287 5.60 17.71 -13.62
C GLN A 287 5.57 19.20 -13.31
N THR A 288 6.20 19.98 -14.18
CA THR A 288 5.91 21.40 -14.31
C THR A 288 5.63 21.66 -15.79
N ALA A 289 4.34 21.89 -16.09
CA ALA A 289 3.80 22.54 -17.28
C ALA A 289 4.27 22.07 -18.67
N SER A 290 3.44 21.29 -19.34
CA SER A 290 3.22 21.45 -20.79
C SER A 290 1.73 21.31 -21.09
N SER A 291 0.98 22.35 -20.78
CA SER A 291 -0.26 22.65 -21.49
C SER A 291 0.12 23.26 -22.83
N GLN A 292 0.38 22.42 -23.84
CA GLN A 292 0.27 22.87 -25.22
C GLN A 292 -1.13 22.51 -25.73
N PRO A 293 -1.88 23.46 -26.30
CA PRO A 293 -3.15 23.13 -26.94
C PRO A 293 -2.85 22.30 -28.19
N VAL A 294 -3.36 21.08 -28.24
CA VAL A 294 -3.45 20.33 -29.49
C VAL A 294 -4.44 21.08 -30.37
N ASN A 295 -3.94 21.75 -31.41
CA ASN A 295 -4.78 22.33 -32.45
C ASN A 295 -5.44 21.21 -33.23
N ILE A 296 -6.68 20.90 -32.89
CA ILE A 296 -7.53 20.01 -33.70
C ILE A 296 -7.97 20.79 -34.93
N THR A 297 -7.34 20.55 -36.08
CA THR A 297 -7.90 20.97 -37.37
C THR A 297 -8.92 19.93 -37.82
N ALA A 298 -10.20 20.16 -37.52
CA ALA A 298 -11.28 19.37 -38.10
C ALA A 298 -11.53 19.86 -39.54
N THR A 299 -11.25 19.02 -40.54
CA THR A 299 -11.70 19.26 -41.91
C THR A 299 -13.18 18.89 -41.99
N VAL A 300 -14.05 19.89 -42.04
CA VAL A 300 -15.48 19.69 -42.30
C VAL A 300 -15.66 19.40 -43.79
N VAL A 301 -16.01 18.16 -44.13
CA VAL A 301 -16.50 17.80 -45.47
C VAL A 301 -18.01 18.03 -45.47
N PRO A 302 -18.59 18.82 -46.41
CA PRO A 302 -20.03 18.96 -46.51
C PRO A 302 -20.62 17.68 -47.11
N VAL A 303 -21.49 17.00 -46.35
CA VAL A 303 -22.29 15.87 -46.87
C VAL A 303 -23.66 16.42 -47.28
N SER A 304 -23.98 16.28 -48.57
CA SER A 304 -25.32 16.52 -49.10
C SER A 304 -26.29 15.44 -48.60
N THR A 305 -27.38 15.88 -47.99
CA THR A 305 -28.45 15.04 -47.47
C THR A 305 -29.32 14.49 -48.58
N THR A 306 -29.35 13.16 -48.73
CA THR A 306 -30.54 12.43 -49.21
C THR A 306 -30.71 11.13 -48.42
N SER A 307 -31.81 11.06 -47.67
CA SER A 307 -32.52 9.89 -47.13
C SER A 307 -31.75 8.75 -46.43
N GLY A 308 -32.01 8.62 -45.11
CA GLY A 308 -32.26 7.34 -44.42
C GLY A 308 -31.05 6.46 -44.03
N GLU A 309 -30.63 6.59 -42.77
CA GLU A 309 -29.94 5.62 -41.85
C GLU A 309 -29.35 4.32 -42.43
N ALA A 310 -28.13 3.87 -42.11
CA ALA A 310 -27.13 4.24 -41.10
C ALA A 310 -25.74 3.75 -41.58
N THR A 311 -24.63 4.40 -41.20
CA THR A 311 -23.29 3.83 -41.47
C THR A 311 -22.28 4.15 -40.37
N ILE A 312 -21.60 3.08 -39.94
CA ILE A 312 -20.58 2.99 -38.90
C ILE A 312 -19.37 3.87 -39.24
N VAL A 313 -18.98 4.76 -38.32
CA VAL A 313 -17.70 5.50 -38.42
C VAL A 313 -16.57 4.58 -37.97
N ARG A 314 -15.74 4.14 -38.92
CA ARG A 314 -14.43 3.55 -38.63
C ARG A 314 -13.39 4.67 -38.55
N THR A 315 -12.81 4.86 -37.38
CA THR A 315 -11.63 5.72 -37.20
C THR A 315 -10.38 4.88 -37.46
N THR A 316 -9.65 5.18 -38.55
CA THR A 316 -8.31 4.65 -38.79
C THR A 316 -7.26 5.67 -38.35
N TYR A 317 -6.30 5.23 -37.55
CA TYR A 317 -5.13 6.00 -37.14
C TYR A 317 -3.97 5.71 -38.11
N GLN A 318 -3.39 6.74 -38.72
CA GLN A 318 -2.09 6.65 -39.37
C GLN A 318 -1.01 7.13 -38.40
N THR A 319 -0.06 6.25 -38.07
CA THR A 319 1.20 6.62 -37.44
C THR A 319 2.16 7.11 -38.53
N GLY A 320 2.31 8.44 -38.63
CA GLY A 320 3.39 9.04 -39.42
C GLY A 320 4.69 8.97 -38.62
N GLY A 321 5.59 8.06 -39.01
CA GLY A 321 7.00 8.17 -38.65
C GLY A 321 7.69 9.18 -39.57
N GLN A 322 8.70 9.87 -39.05
CA GLN A 322 10.03 9.97 -39.67
C GLN A 322 11.01 10.80 -38.82
N ASN A 323 12.21 10.22 -38.71
CA ASN A 323 13.55 10.75 -38.48
C ASN A 323 13.90 11.45 -37.16
#